data_AF-A0A936IEG5-F1
#
_entry.id   AF-A0A936IEG5-F1
#
_cell.length_a   1.000
_cell.length_b   1.000
_cell.length_c   1.000
_cell.angle_alpha   90.00
_cell.angle_beta   90.00
_cell.angle_gamma   90.00
#
_symmetry.space_group_name_H-M   'P 1'
#
loop_
_entity.id
_entity.type
_entity.pdbx_description
1 polymer ?
#
loop_
_entity_poly.entity_id
_entity_poly.type
_entity_poly.pdbx_seq_one_letter_code
_entity_poly.pdbx_strand_id
1 'polypeptide(L)'
;MQDVHDNELADFARRLPERSTESWPRSLDGVDVVIAGEGLSKMGARIGNFTTCSARAGLNLIERATGRVPLAQRTAQRAADLSENLAAKEALAKAGRALGLAVLEYYADAAVAPSDARSNPKSDSDPQRAP
;
A
#
# COMPACT_ATOMS: atom_id res chain seq x y z
N MET A 1 6.95 16.47 -15.01
CA MET A 1 6.39 15.71 -13.88
C MET A 1 5.75 16.76 -13.00
N GLN A 2 4.43 16.91 -13.07
CA GLN A 2 3.73 17.92 -12.30
C GLN A 2 3.63 17.34 -10.88
N ASP A 3 4.39 17.91 -9.95
CA ASP A 3 4.20 17.61 -8.53
C ASP A 3 2.74 18.00 -8.24
N VAL A 4 1.99 17.11 -7.58
CA VAL A 4 0.63 17.44 -7.17
C VAL A 4 0.83 18.45 -6.06
N HIS A 5 0.82 19.74 -6.42
CA HIS A 5 0.90 20.84 -5.47
C HIS A 5 -0.19 20.60 -4.43
N ASP A 6 0.22 20.48 -3.16
CA ASP A 6 -0.60 20.13 -1.98
C ASP A 6 -0.78 18.63 -1.66
N ASN A 7 0.28 17.82 -1.76
CA ASN A 7 0.29 16.45 -1.21
C ASN A 7 0.85 16.41 0.22
N GLU A 8 -0.03 16.67 1.20
CA GLU A 8 0.33 16.67 2.62
C GLU A 8 1.00 15.37 3.09
N LEU A 9 0.62 14.22 2.53
CA LEU A 9 1.22 12.94 2.89
C LEU A 9 2.65 12.82 2.36
N ALA A 10 2.91 13.30 1.14
CA ALA A 10 4.26 13.33 0.58
C ALA A 10 5.16 14.28 1.38
N ASP A 11 4.65 15.45 1.76
CA ASP A 11 5.39 16.41 2.58
C ASP A 11 5.61 15.92 4.01
N PHE A 12 4.66 15.19 4.57
CA PHE A 12 4.82 14.49 5.84
C PHE A 12 5.91 13.42 5.75
N ALA A 13 5.86 12.53 4.74
CA ALA A 13 6.86 11.48 4.55
C ALA A 13 8.29 12.03 4.36
N ARG A 14 8.44 13.16 3.65
CA ARG A 14 9.73 13.85 3.47
C ARG A 14 10.31 14.41 4.78
N ARG A 15 9.46 14.71 5.77
CA ARG A 15 9.84 15.35 7.04
C ARG A 15 10.15 14.38 8.16
N LEU A 16 9.77 13.11 8.06
CA LEU A 16 10.00 12.13 9.10
C LEU A 16 11.48 11.68 9.15
N PRO A 17 12.27 12.04 10.19
CA PRO A 17 13.49 11.29 10.50
C PRO A 17 13.15 9.86 10.93
N GLU A 18 14.14 8.98 10.89
CA GLU A 18 14.07 7.54 11.24
C GLU A 18 13.48 7.24 12.64
N ARG A 19 13.33 8.27 13.49
CA ARG A 19 12.70 8.21 14.83
C ARG A 19 11.83 9.45 15.13
N SER A 20 10.96 9.81 14.20
CA SER A 20 9.96 10.86 14.45
C SER A 20 8.83 10.38 15.36
N THR A 21 8.43 11.21 16.32
CA THR A 21 7.20 11.06 17.12
C THR A 21 6.04 11.90 16.58
N GLU A 22 6.20 12.46 15.39
CA GLU A 22 5.20 13.34 14.78
C GLU A 22 3.94 12.54 14.41
N SER A 23 2.78 13.04 14.81
CA SER A 23 1.48 12.43 14.53
C SER A 23 1.15 12.50 13.04
N TRP A 24 0.38 11.53 12.54
CA TRP A 24 -0.15 11.53 11.17
C TRP A 24 -0.79 12.88 10.78
N PRO A 25 -0.73 13.26 9.49
CA PRO A 25 -1.40 14.45 8.98
C PRO A 25 -2.90 14.47 9.31
N ARG A 26 -3.42 15.66 9.58
CA ARG A 26 -4.86 15.85 9.88
C ARG A 26 -5.76 15.48 8.71
N SER A 27 -5.27 15.57 7.47
CA SER A 27 -6.00 15.11 6.27
C SER A 27 -6.28 13.60 6.26
N LEU A 28 -5.62 12.82 7.11
CA LEU A 28 -5.87 11.39 7.26
C LEU A 28 -6.80 11.06 8.44
N ASP A 29 -7.50 12.06 9.00
CA ASP A 29 -8.50 11.77 10.02
C ASP A 29 -9.66 10.94 9.43
N GLY A 30 -10.12 9.95 10.21
CA GLY A 30 -11.07 8.95 9.73
C GLY A 30 -10.52 7.92 8.74
N VAL A 31 -9.25 7.97 8.35
CA VAL A 31 -8.60 6.94 7.52
C VAL A 31 -8.13 5.78 8.39
N ASP A 32 -8.58 4.57 8.09
CA ASP A 32 -8.12 3.36 8.79
C ASP A 32 -6.73 2.92 8.29
N VAL A 33 -6.52 3.03 6.97
CA VAL A 33 -5.38 2.43 6.29
C VAL A 33 -4.83 3.35 5.21
N VAL A 34 -3.49 3.45 5.18
CA VAL A 34 -2.72 4.21 4.18
C VAL A 34 -2.03 3.21 3.26
N ILE A 35 -2.17 3.40 1.94
CA ILE A 35 -1.42 2.66 0.93
C ILE A 35 -0.33 3.58 0.39
N ALA A 36 0.92 3.20 0.58
CA ALA A 36 2.07 3.96 0.10
C ALA A 36 2.97 3.05 -0.73
N GLY A 37 3.50 3.53 -1.85
CA GLY A 37 4.29 2.70 -2.74
C GLY A 37 5.04 3.50 -3.79
N GLU A 38 5.92 2.82 -4.49
CA GLU A 38 6.71 3.38 -5.59
C GLU A 38 6.58 2.51 -6.84
N GLY A 39 6.62 3.16 -8.00
CA GLY A 39 6.57 2.51 -9.29
C GLY A 39 7.60 3.12 -10.22
N LEU A 40 8.45 2.28 -10.81
CA LEU A 40 9.48 2.68 -11.77
C LEU A 40 9.39 1.83 -13.02
N SER A 41 9.56 2.45 -14.18
CA SER A 41 9.65 1.76 -15.47
C SER A 41 10.97 2.05 -16.15
N LYS A 42 11.43 1.10 -16.96
CA LYS A 42 12.66 1.20 -17.73
C LYS A 42 12.48 0.53 -19.08
N MET A 43 13.00 1.16 -20.14
CA MET A 43 13.15 0.51 -21.44
C MET A 43 14.02 -0.75 -21.32
N GLY A 44 13.54 -1.85 -21.88
CA GLY A 44 14.23 -3.14 -21.91
C GLY A 44 15.06 -3.29 -23.18
N ALA A 45 14.41 -3.74 -24.26
CA ALA A 45 15.02 -4.00 -25.55
C ALA A 45 14.10 -3.58 -26.69
N ARG A 46 14.67 -3.32 -27.87
CA ARG A 46 13.94 -3.16 -29.13
C ARG A 46 14.17 -4.38 -30.01
N ILE A 47 13.08 -5.05 -30.41
CA ILE A 47 13.12 -6.23 -31.28
C ILE A 47 12.29 -5.89 -32.52
N GLY A 48 12.97 -5.67 -33.64
CA GLY A 48 12.35 -5.11 -34.84
C GLY A 48 11.71 -3.74 -34.55
N ASN A 49 10.40 -3.63 -34.79
CA ASN A 49 9.64 -2.40 -34.56
C ASN A 49 9.05 -2.29 -33.15
N PHE A 50 9.17 -3.32 -32.32
CA PHE A 50 8.64 -3.33 -30.96
C PHE A 50 9.66 -2.89 -29.94
N THR A 51 9.25 -2.01 -29.04
CA THR A 51 9.96 -1.61 -27.84
C THR A 51 9.35 -2.33 -26.65
N THR A 52 10.20 -2.98 -25.86
CA THR A 52 9.79 -3.63 -24.61
C THR A 52 10.17 -2.73 -23.44
N CYS A 53 9.29 -2.64 -22.44
CA CYS A 53 9.57 -1.98 -21.17
C CYS A 53 9.30 -2.94 -20.01
N SER A 54 10.08 -2.79 -18.94
CA SER A 54 9.85 -3.47 -17.67
C SER A 54 9.52 -2.44 -16.60
N ALA A 55 8.52 -2.73 -15.77
CA ALA A 55 8.16 -1.93 -14.62
C ALA A 55 8.31 -2.74 -13.34
N ARG A 56 8.79 -2.10 -12.28
CA ARG A 56 8.79 -2.62 -10.92
C ARG A 56 7.94 -1.68 -10.07
N ALA A 57 7.05 -2.25 -9.28
CA ALA A 57 6.28 -1.49 -8.32
C ALA A 57 6.28 -2.21 -6.97
N GLY A 58 6.26 -1.44 -5.91
CA GLY A 58 6.08 -1.91 -4.54
C GLY A 58 5.04 -1.07 -3.82
N LEU A 59 4.34 -1.69 -2.88
CA LEU A 59 3.47 -0.99 -1.94
C LEU A 59 3.56 -1.58 -0.54
N ASN A 60 3.21 -0.73 0.42
CA ASN A 60 2.98 -1.02 1.82
C ASN A 60 1.55 -0.60 2.16
N LEU A 61 0.82 -1.49 2.80
CA LEU A 61 -0.47 -1.25 3.44
C LEU A 61 -0.20 -0.96 4.91
N ILE A 62 -0.58 0.21 5.41
CA ILE A 62 -0.21 0.71 6.73
C ILE A 62 -1.48 1.01 7.53
N GLU A 63 -1.68 0.33 8.66
CA GLU A 63 -2.73 0.68 9.61
C GLU A 63 -2.39 2.02 10.27
N ARG A 64 -3.22 3.04 10.08
CA ARG A 64 -2.92 4.39 10.58
C ARG A 64 -2.86 4.43 12.11
N ALA A 65 -3.81 3.77 12.77
CA ALA A 65 -3.93 3.82 14.23
C ALA A 65 -2.70 3.25 14.96
N THR A 66 -2.06 2.23 14.38
CA THR A 66 -0.97 1.47 15.03
C THR A 66 0.38 1.68 14.35
N GLY A 67 0.39 2.15 13.11
CA GLY A 67 1.59 2.17 12.25
C GLY A 67 2.01 0.78 11.75
N ARG A 68 1.23 -0.26 12.02
CA ARG A 68 1.56 -1.63 11.59
C ARG A 68 1.46 -1.74 10.07
N VAL A 69 2.37 -2.50 9.46
CA VAL A 69 2.36 -2.79 8.02
C VAL A 69 1.90 -4.24 7.80
N PRO A 70 0.58 -4.51 7.73
CA PRO A 70 0.07 -5.87 7.53
C PRO A 70 0.46 -6.49 6.19
N LEU A 71 0.65 -5.68 5.15
CA LEU A 71 1.01 -6.15 3.81
C LEU A 71 2.10 -5.27 3.22
N ALA A 72 3.18 -5.90 2.76
CA ALA A 72 4.22 -5.27 1.97
C ALA A 72 4.51 -6.17 0.77
N GLN A 73 4.33 -5.65 -0.44
CA GLN A 73 4.42 -6.44 -1.66
C GLN A 73 5.11 -5.69 -2.79
N ARG A 74 5.83 -6.45 -3.62
CA ARG A 74 6.51 -5.95 -4.80
C ARG A 74 6.24 -6.86 -5.99
N THR A 75 6.17 -6.28 -7.17
CA THR A 75 5.97 -7.03 -8.41
C THR A 75 6.78 -6.40 -9.54
N ALA A 76 7.08 -7.21 -10.55
CA ALA A 76 7.71 -6.78 -11.78
C ALA A 76 6.89 -7.26 -12.98
N GLN A 77 6.56 -6.34 -13.87
CA GLN A 77 5.74 -6.61 -15.05
C GLN A 77 6.44 -6.08 -16.30
N ARG A 78 6.06 -6.62 -17.46
CA ARG A 78 6.59 -6.19 -18.76
C ARG A 78 5.48 -5.96 -19.76
N ALA A 79 5.74 -5.08 -20.70
CA ALA A 79 4.88 -4.88 -21.86
C ALA A 79 5.73 -4.54 -23.08
N ALA A 80 5.15 -4.74 -24.25
CA ALA A 80 5.76 -4.44 -25.54
C ALA A 80 4.76 -3.60 -26.34
N ASP A 81 5.27 -2.58 -27.02
CA ASP A 81 4.49 -1.71 -27.89
C ASP A 81 5.42 -1.12 -28.97
N LEU A 82 4.88 -0.51 -30.02
CA LEU A 82 5.68 0.24 -30.99
C LEU A 82 6.32 1.49 -30.34
N SER A 83 5.63 2.08 -29.37
CA SER A 83 6.06 3.24 -28.58
C SER A 83 6.61 2.82 -27.22
N GLU A 84 7.81 3.29 -26.88
CA GLU A 84 8.39 3.12 -25.55
C GLU A 84 7.45 3.62 -24.44
N ASN A 85 6.85 4.80 -24.64
CA ASN A 85 6.00 5.43 -23.63
C ASN A 85 4.74 4.61 -23.33
N LEU A 86 4.15 4.00 -24.35
CA LEU A 86 2.99 3.11 -24.18
C LEU A 86 3.40 1.81 -23.50
N ALA A 87 4.51 1.19 -23.94
CA ALA A 87 5.05 0.00 -23.29
C ALA A 87 5.37 0.24 -21.80
N ALA A 88 5.95 1.39 -21.45
CA ALA A 88 6.28 1.74 -20.07
C ALA A 88 5.03 1.92 -19.19
N LYS A 89 4.04 2.67 -19.68
CA LYS A 89 2.76 2.88 -18.99
C LYS A 89 1.99 1.58 -18.80
N GLU A 90 1.94 0.74 -19.83
CA GLU A 90 1.27 -0.55 -19.77
C GLU A 90 1.95 -1.49 -18.77
N ALA A 91 3.28 -1.52 -18.73
CA ALA A 91 4.01 -2.28 -17.73
C ALA A 91 3.72 -1.80 -16.30
N LEU A 92 3.64 -0.48 -16.07
CA LEU A 92 3.28 0.10 -14.77
C LEU A 92 1.83 -0.21 -14.39
N ALA A 93 0.89 -0.10 -15.34
CA ALA A 93 -0.52 -0.42 -15.10
C ALA A 93 -0.71 -1.88 -14.71
N LYS A 94 -0.02 -2.82 -15.39
CA LYS A 94 0.00 -4.24 -15.01
C LYS A 94 0.55 -4.45 -13.60
N ALA A 95 1.64 -3.76 -13.27
CA ALA A 95 2.24 -3.87 -11.94
C ALA A 95 1.30 -3.32 -10.85
N GLY A 96 0.71 -2.15 -11.08
CA GLY A 96 -0.29 -1.55 -10.18
C GLY A 96 -1.52 -2.43 -10.01
N ARG A 97 -2.05 -3.02 -11.09
CA ARG A 97 -3.17 -3.97 -11.03
C ARG A 97 -2.83 -5.18 -10.17
N ALA A 98 -1.66 -5.79 -10.36
CA ALA A 98 -1.25 -6.94 -9.58
C ALA A 98 -1.12 -6.63 -8.09
N LEU A 99 -0.59 -5.46 -7.73
CA LEU A 99 -0.52 -5.03 -6.33
C LEU A 99 -1.90 -4.68 -5.75
N GLY A 100 -2.76 -4.03 -6.53
CA GLY A 100 -4.14 -3.73 -6.11
C GLY A 100 -4.95 -5.00 -5.83
N LEU A 101 -4.79 -6.03 -6.66
CA LEU A 101 -5.40 -7.34 -6.40
C LEU A 101 -4.90 -7.96 -5.10
N ALA A 102 -3.59 -7.89 -4.83
CA ALA A 102 -3.04 -8.43 -3.58
C ALA A 102 -3.60 -7.73 -2.32
N VAL A 103 -3.88 -6.42 -2.40
CA VAL A 103 -4.57 -5.70 -1.32
C VAL A 103 -6.00 -6.23 -1.15
N LEU A 104 -6.74 -6.42 -2.24
CA LEU A 104 -8.10 -6.96 -2.18
C LEU A 104 -8.12 -8.38 -1.62
N GLU A 105 -7.18 -9.23 -2.05
CA GLU A 105 -7.03 -10.60 -1.55
C GLU A 105 -6.74 -10.62 -0.05
N TYR A 106 -5.82 -9.76 0.43
CA TYR A 106 -5.54 -9.63 1.86
C TYR A 106 -6.82 -9.34 2.69
N TYR A 107 -7.66 -8.42 2.21
CA TYR A 107 -8.92 -8.11 2.90
C TYR A 107 -9.99 -9.17 2.72
N ALA A 108 -10.05 -9.84 1.57
CA ALA A 108 -10.97 -10.96 1.36
C ALA A 108 -10.65 -12.10 2.34
N ASP A 109 -9.38 -12.45 2.50
CA ASP A 109 -8.95 -13.48 3.44
C ASP A 109 -9.25 -13.07 4.90
N ALA A 110 -9.00 -11.79 5.24
CA ALA A 110 -9.31 -11.26 6.57
C ALA A 110 -10.82 -11.21 6.87
N ALA A 111 -11.67 -11.04 5.86
CA ALA A 111 -13.13 -11.03 6.00
C ALA A 111 -13.73 -12.43 6.14
N VAL A 112 -13.06 -13.45 5.59
CA VAL A 112 -13.46 -14.87 5.71
C VAL A 112 -12.99 -15.47 7.04
N ALA A 113 -11.98 -14.89 7.69
CA ALA A 113 -11.61 -15.27 9.05
C ALA A 113 -12.77 -14.94 10.02
N PRO A 114 -13.26 -15.91 10.82
CA PRO A 114 -14.46 -15.73 11.62
C PRO A 114 -14.31 -14.60 12.64
N SER A 115 -15.35 -13.76 12.70
CA SER A 115 -15.57 -12.59 13.56
C SER A 115 -15.72 -12.92 15.07
N ASP A 116 -15.13 -13.99 15.58
CA ASP A 116 -15.40 -14.50 16.94
C ASP A 116 -14.45 -13.96 18.03
N ALA A 117 -13.96 -12.72 17.89
CA ALA A 117 -13.07 -12.13 18.90
C ALA A 117 -13.28 -10.64 19.22
N ARG A 118 -14.38 -10.01 18.76
CA ARG A 118 -14.65 -8.59 19.04
C ARG A 118 -15.93 -8.32 19.84
N SER A 119 -16.28 -9.20 20.77
CA SER A 119 -17.29 -8.90 21.80
C SER A 119 -16.70 -8.90 23.22
N ASN A 120 -16.36 -7.68 23.64
CA ASN A 120 -16.47 -7.08 24.98
C ASN A 120 -15.51 -7.54 26.13
N PRO A 121 -14.67 -6.63 26.65
CA PRO A 121 -14.11 -6.77 27.98
C PRO A 121 -15.18 -6.41 29.01
N LYS A 122 -15.79 -7.40 29.67
CA LYS A 122 -16.45 -7.13 30.95
C LYS A 122 -15.36 -6.93 32.00
N SER A 123 -15.31 -5.68 32.45
CA SER A 123 -14.61 -5.15 33.62
C SER A 123 -14.82 -5.96 34.89
N ASP A 124 -13.75 -6.02 35.66
CA ASP A 124 -13.68 -6.06 37.12
C ASP A 124 -14.20 -7.30 37.87
N SER A 125 -13.21 -8.08 38.35
CA SER A 125 -13.01 -8.45 39.77
C SER A 125 -13.84 -7.60 40.75
N ASP A 126 -14.43 -8.14 41.82
CA ASP A 126 -13.74 -8.82 42.93
C ASP A 126 -14.80 -9.37 43.96
N PRO A 127 -14.46 -9.84 45.18
CA PRO A 127 -14.37 -11.27 45.52
C PRO A 127 -15.29 -11.68 46.70
N GLN A 128 -15.25 -12.99 47.04
CA GLN A 128 -15.65 -13.59 48.33
C GLN A 128 -17.09 -13.41 48.85
N ARG A 129 -17.86 -14.50 48.81
CA ARG A 129 -18.65 -14.96 49.97
C ARG A 129 -18.85 -16.47 49.93
N ALA A 130 -18.29 -17.14 50.93
CA ALA A 130 -18.63 -18.50 51.34
C ALA A 130 -18.91 -18.46 52.86
N PRO A 131 -19.48 -19.52 53.46
CA PRO A 131 -20.44 -20.49 52.96
C PRO A 131 -21.90 -20.11 53.23
#